data_AF-A0A265QB56-F1
#
_entry.id   AF-A0A265QB56-F1
#
_cell.length_a   1.000
_cell.length_b   1.000
_cell.length_c   1.000
_cell.angle_alpha   90.00
_cell.angle_beta   90.00
_cell.angle_gamma   90.00
#
_symmetry.space_group_name_H-M   'P 1'
#
loop_
_entity.id
_entity.type
_entity.pdbx_description
1 polymer ?
#
loop_
_entity_poly.entity_id
_entity_poly.type
_entity_poly.pdbx_seq_one_letter_code
_entity_poly.pdbx_strand_id
1 'polypeptide(L)'
;MLTARVSSLKQQLRSTKPSICVERAKLATEAYKTFFNQPPALFRAHLLKHLLRNKKVIINDGELIVGNLGSKYRSAPVFPEYGANWMIREIDQFETRGTDPLSISEGEKEELLEILKGWEGCGFSEIAESYLEERTLDAEKAGVLTVALE
;
A
#
# COMPACT_ATOMS: atom_id res chain seq x y z
N MET A 1 7.20 31.35 16.38
CA MET A 1 6.07 30.68 17.07
C MET A 1 5.24 29.92 16.06
N LEU A 2 4.69 28.76 16.41
CA LEU A 2 3.71 28.05 15.56
C LEU A 2 2.36 28.78 15.64
N THR A 3 1.65 28.88 14.53
CA THR A 3 0.26 29.38 14.54
C THR A 3 -0.66 28.34 15.18
N ALA A 4 -1.82 28.77 15.68
CA ALA A 4 -2.82 27.85 16.26
C ALA A 4 -3.20 26.71 15.29
N ARG A 5 -3.35 27.03 14.00
CA ARG A 5 -3.61 26.05 12.92
C ARG A 5 -2.51 24.99 12.82
N VAL A 6 -1.24 25.40 12.75
CA VAL A 6 -0.13 24.45 12.62
C VAL A 6 0.02 23.59 13.87
N SER A 7 -0.23 24.16 15.05
CA SER A 7 -0.27 23.40 16.31
C SER A 7 -1.37 22.34 16.32
N SER A 8 -2.58 22.67 15.82
CA SER A 8 -3.70 21.72 15.69
C SER A 8 -3.38 20.58 14.72
N LEU A 9 -2.88 20.89 13.52
CA LEU A 9 -2.49 19.87 12.52
C LEU A 9 -1.40 18.92 13.05
N LYS A 10 -0.40 19.48 13.77
CA LYS A 10 0.65 18.68 14.41
C LYS A 10 0.10 17.76 15.50
N GLN A 11 -0.87 18.24 16.28
CA GLN A 11 -1.54 17.42 17.29
C GLN A 11 -2.34 16.30 16.64
N GLN A 12 -3.15 16.60 15.62
CA GLN A 12 -3.92 15.62 14.86
C GLN A 12 -3.04 14.51 14.27
N LEU A 13 -1.90 14.88 13.66
CA LEU A 13 -0.92 13.92 13.15
C LEU A 13 -0.42 12.97 14.24
N ARG A 14 -0.04 13.51 15.40
CA ARG A 14 0.53 12.73 16.50
C ARG A 14 -0.48 11.86 17.21
N SER A 15 -1.72 12.33 17.37
CA SER A 15 -2.79 11.60 18.07
C SER A 15 -3.46 10.54 17.21
N THR A 16 -3.40 10.65 15.87
CA THR A 16 -4.00 9.64 14.98
C THR A 16 -3.16 8.38 14.94
N LYS A 17 -3.73 7.22 15.26
CA LYS A 17 -3.08 5.91 15.04
C LYS A 17 -2.98 5.65 13.52
N PRO A 18 -1.78 5.35 12.98
CA PRO A 18 -1.63 4.93 11.58
C PRO A 18 -2.52 3.73 11.24
N SER A 19 -3.08 3.71 10.04
CA SER A 19 -3.99 2.64 9.61
C SER A 19 -3.74 2.19 8.17
N ILE A 20 -4.29 1.03 7.80
CA ILE A 20 -4.30 0.56 6.41
C ILE A 20 -5.48 1.17 5.65
N CYS A 21 -5.26 1.45 4.37
CA CYS A 21 -6.28 1.89 3.42
C CYS A 21 -6.39 0.89 2.25
N VAL A 22 -7.54 0.23 2.17
CA VAL A 22 -7.82 -0.84 1.16
C VAL A 22 -8.20 -0.26 -0.21
N GLU A 23 -8.69 0.99 -0.25
CA GLU A 23 -9.25 1.65 -1.45
C GLU A 23 -8.35 1.50 -2.69
N ARG A 24 -7.05 1.77 -2.55
CA ARG A 24 -6.13 1.70 -3.68
C ARG A 24 -5.98 0.27 -4.21
N ALA A 25 -5.85 -0.72 -3.34
CA ALA A 25 -5.71 -2.11 -3.75
C ALA A 25 -6.94 -2.58 -4.53
N LYS A 26 -8.14 -2.19 -4.08
CA LYS A 26 -9.39 -2.45 -4.79
C LYS A 26 -9.40 -1.81 -6.18
N LEU A 27 -9.20 -0.50 -6.26
CA LEU A 27 -9.21 0.23 -7.54
C LEU A 27 -8.11 -0.25 -8.50
N ALA A 28 -6.94 -0.59 -7.99
CA ALA A 28 -5.87 -1.18 -8.79
C ALA A 28 -6.32 -2.53 -9.36
N THR A 29 -6.87 -3.41 -8.52
CA THR A 29 -7.37 -4.73 -8.95
C THR A 29 -8.44 -4.62 -10.05
N GLU A 30 -9.38 -3.67 -9.92
CA GLU A 30 -10.38 -3.38 -10.95
C GLU A 30 -9.73 -2.95 -12.28
N ALA A 31 -8.76 -2.04 -12.21
CA ALA A 31 -8.05 -1.56 -13.40
C ALA A 31 -7.24 -2.68 -14.07
N TYR A 32 -6.58 -3.54 -13.30
CA TYR A 32 -5.86 -4.70 -13.84
C TYR A 32 -6.81 -5.63 -14.59
N LYS A 33 -7.95 -6.00 -13.99
CA LYS A 33 -8.97 -6.83 -14.66
C LYS A 33 -9.49 -6.22 -15.95
N THR A 34 -9.56 -4.88 -16.03
CA THR A 34 -10.12 -4.17 -17.19
C THR A 34 -9.11 -3.96 -18.32
N PHE A 35 -7.86 -3.63 -17.97
CA PHE A 35 -6.87 -3.12 -18.93
C PHE A 35 -5.70 -4.08 -19.18
N PHE A 36 -5.70 -5.30 -18.63
CA PHE A 36 -4.54 -6.22 -18.69
C PHE A 36 -4.00 -6.48 -20.10
N ASN A 37 -4.82 -6.38 -21.15
CA ASN A 37 -4.37 -6.64 -22.53
C ASN A 37 -3.64 -5.45 -23.20
N GLN A 38 -3.57 -4.30 -22.53
CA GLN A 38 -2.98 -3.10 -23.10
C GLN A 38 -1.44 -3.18 -23.07
N PRO A 39 -0.75 -2.53 -24.02
CA PRO A 39 0.70 -2.35 -23.94
C PRO A 39 1.12 -1.72 -22.61
N PRO A 40 2.28 -2.10 -22.01
CA PRO A 40 2.64 -1.72 -20.65
C PRO A 40 2.53 -0.21 -20.35
N ALA A 41 2.98 0.66 -21.26
CA ALA A 41 2.89 2.10 -21.07
C ALA A 41 1.44 2.61 -21.00
N LEU A 42 0.57 2.11 -21.89
CA LEU A 42 -0.86 2.45 -21.88
C LEU A 42 -1.56 1.87 -20.66
N PHE A 43 -1.23 0.63 -20.31
CA PHE A 43 -1.74 -0.02 -19.11
C PHE A 43 -1.48 0.81 -17.86
N ARG A 44 -0.23 1.28 -17.65
CA ARG A 44 0.12 2.15 -16.51
C ARG A 44 -0.63 3.48 -16.54
N ALA A 45 -0.80 4.08 -17.72
CA ALA A 45 -1.59 5.31 -17.87
C ALA A 45 -3.07 5.09 -17.52
N HIS A 46 -3.66 3.97 -17.96
CA HIS A 46 -5.04 3.60 -17.63
C HIS A 46 -5.22 3.32 -16.13
N LEU A 47 -4.30 2.58 -15.51
CA LEU A 47 -4.27 2.35 -14.06
C LEU A 47 -4.26 3.68 -13.29
N LEU A 48 -3.32 4.56 -13.61
CA LEU A 48 -3.22 5.87 -12.95
C LEU A 48 -4.50 6.69 -13.15
N LYS A 49 -5.05 6.72 -14.38
CA LYS A 49 -6.31 7.41 -14.67
C LYS A 49 -7.47 6.86 -13.85
N HIS A 50 -7.61 5.53 -13.75
CA HIS A 50 -8.67 4.88 -12.97
C HIS A 50 -8.55 5.21 -11.48
N LEU A 51 -7.34 5.12 -10.94
CA LEU A 51 -7.06 5.50 -9.54
C LEU A 51 -7.46 6.95 -9.28
N LEU A 52 -6.93 7.91 -10.05
CA LEU A 52 -7.17 9.33 -9.83
C LEU A 52 -8.63 9.76 -10.04
N ARG A 53 -9.41 9.02 -10.85
CA ARG A 53 -10.82 9.34 -11.11
C ARG A 53 -11.78 8.80 -10.05
N ASN A 54 -11.43 7.70 -9.39
CA ASN A 54 -12.33 7.00 -8.48
C ASN A 54 -11.92 7.10 -7.01
N LYS A 55 -10.67 7.50 -6.73
CA LYS A 55 -10.18 7.65 -5.36
C LYS A 55 -10.97 8.71 -4.60
N LYS A 56 -11.32 8.41 -3.34
CA LYS A 56 -11.91 9.37 -2.40
C LYS A 56 -10.94 10.52 -2.10
N VAL A 57 -11.41 11.74 -2.30
CA VAL A 57 -10.72 12.98 -1.92
C VAL A 57 -11.18 13.39 -0.53
N ILE A 58 -10.23 13.76 0.32
CA ILE A 58 -10.50 14.24 1.68
C ILE A 58 -9.73 15.54 1.88
N ILE A 59 -10.41 16.52 2.45
CA ILE A 59 -9.81 17.77 2.90
C ILE A 59 -10.04 17.81 4.41
N ASN A 60 -8.95 17.77 5.18
CA ASN A 60 -9.02 17.79 6.63
C ASN A 60 -9.15 19.22 7.16
N ASP A 61 -9.71 19.36 8.36
CA ASP A 61 -9.88 20.67 8.98
C ASP A 61 -8.53 21.39 9.16
N GLY A 62 -8.51 22.69 8.83
CA GLY A 62 -7.31 23.52 8.90
C GLY A 62 -6.26 23.28 7.81
N GLU A 63 -6.50 22.42 6.80
CA GLU A 63 -5.60 22.28 5.65
C GLU A 63 -5.65 23.52 4.75
N LEU A 64 -4.47 24.02 4.36
CA LEU A 64 -4.33 25.00 3.27
C LEU A 64 -3.79 24.36 1.98
N ILE A 65 -2.90 23.39 2.13
CA ILE A 65 -2.40 22.56 1.05
C ILE A 65 -3.09 21.21 1.22
N VAL A 66 -3.86 20.82 0.21
CA VAL A 66 -4.69 19.61 0.24
C VAL A 66 -4.08 18.52 -0.61
N GLY A 67 -4.43 17.27 -0.30
CA GLY A 67 -3.98 16.10 -1.03
C GLY A 67 -3.64 14.96 -0.09
N ASN A 68 -4.34 13.84 -0.25
CA ASN A 68 -4.23 12.68 0.62
C ASN A 68 -3.99 11.41 -0.18
N LEU A 69 -3.11 10.54 0.33
CA LEU A 69 -2.73 9.31 -0.35
C LEU A 69 -3.76 8.17 -0.17
N GLY A 70 -4.42 8.08 0.99
CA GLY A 70 -5.46 7.08 1.28
C GLY A 70 -6.82 7.71 1.55
N SER A 71 -7.85 6.88 1.72
CA SER A 71 -9.23 7.30 2.05
C SER A 71 -9.43 7.66 3.54
N LYS A 72 -8.36 7.74 4.32
CA LYS A 72 -8.35 8.12 5.74
C LYS A 72 -7.13 8.99 6.05
N TYR A 73 -7.20 9.72 7.16
CA TYR A 73 -6.06 10.49 7.65
C TYR A 73 -4.98 9.55 8.19
N ARG A 74 -3.70 9.86 7.91
CA ARG A 74 -2.53 9.07 8.32
C ARG A 74 -2.66 7.56 8.02
N SER A 75 -3.15 7.21 6.83
CA SER A 75 -3.27 5.81 6.38
C SER A 75 -2.32 5.46 5.25
N ALA A 76 -1.83 4.21 5.22
CA ALA A 76 -1.02 3.66 4.15
C ALA A 76 -1.90 2.88 3.15
N PRO A 77 -1.94 3.26 1.86
CA PRO A 77 -2.60 2.43 0.85
C PRO A 77 -1.76 1.20 0.53
N VAL A 78 -2.43 0.15 0.06
CA VAL A 78 -1.78 -1.10 -0.34
C VAL A 78 -1.52 -1.14 -1.85
N PHE A 79 -0.37 -1.69 -2.23
CA PHE A 79 0.10 -1.82 -3.60
C PHE A 79 0.30 -3.29 -3.97
N PRO A 80 -0.79 -4.03 -4.18
CA PRO A 80 -0.72 -5.48 -4.35
C PRO A 80 0.09 -5.90 -5.58
N GLU A 81 0.23 -5.03 -6.58
CA GLU A 81 0.98 -5.32 -7.79
C GLU A 81 2.50 -5.48 -7.59
N TYR A 82 3.06 -5.02 -6.47
CA TYR A 82 4.49 -5.15 -6.20
C TYR A 82 4.84 -6.42 -5.43
N GLY A 83 3.89 -6.93 -4.62
CA GLY A 83 4.08 -8.07 -3.75
C GLY A 83 3.02 -8.05 -2.64
N ALA A 84 2.29 -9.16 -2.51
CA ALA A 84 1.15 -9.28 -1.59
C ALA A 84 1.38 -10.30 -0.47
N ASN A 85 2.33 -11.22 -0.66
CA ASN A 85 2.45 -12.44 0.14
C ASN A 85 2.84 -12.16 1.60
N TRP A 86 3.81 -11.27 1.84
CA TRP A 86 4.21 -10.88 3.20
C TRP A 86 3.03 -10.30 3.99
N MET A 87 2.18 -9.50 3.33
CA MET A 87 1.05 -8.86 3.97
C MET A 87 -0.01 -9.89 4.38
N ILE A 88 -0.27 -10.91 3.57
CA ILE A 88 -1.18 -12.02 3.92
C ILE A 88 -0.67 -12.75 5.17
N ARG A 89 0.64 -12.99 5.29
CA ARG A 89 1.25 -13.70 6.42
C ARG A 89 1.24 -12.91 7.72
N GLU A 90 1.35 -11.59 7.64
CA GLU A 90 1.59 -10.73 8.80
C GLU A 90 0.41 -9.84 9.20
N ILE A 91 -0.69 -9.83 8.45
CA ILE A 91 -1.80 -8.89 8.67
C ILE A 91 -2.36 -8.92 10.10
N ASP A 92 -2.37 -10.10 10.74
CA ASP A 92 -2.83 -10.29 12.13
C ASP A 92 -1.90 -9.63 13.17
N GLN A 93 -0.64 -9.39 12.81
CA GLN A 93 0.39 -8.83 13.69
C GLN A 93 0.58 -7.32 13.50
N PHE A 94 -0.03 -6.71 12.48
CA PHE A 94 0.19 -5.29 12.16
C PHE A 94 -0.19 -4.33 13.28
N GLU A 95 -1.20 -4.65 14.06
CA GLU A 95 -1.63 -3.84 15.20
C GLU A 95 -0.64 -3.90 16.38
N THR A 96 0.09 -5.01 16.51
CA THR A 96 0.88 -5.37 17.70
C THR A 96 2.38 -5.43 17.44
N ARG A 97 2.82 -5.25 16.19
CA ARG A 97 4.25 -5.22 15.84
C ARG A 97 5.01 -4.13 16.57
N GLY A 98 6.25 -4.44 16.95
CA GLY A 98 7.10 -3.53 17.73
C GLY A 98 7.49 -2.25 16.99
N THR A 99 7.48 -2.27 15.65
CA THR A 99 7.87 -1.16 14.80
C THR A 99 6.72 -0.78 13.87
N ASP A 100 6.36 0.50 13.84
CA ASP A 100 5.34 1.08 12.96
C ASP A 100 3.97 0.37 12.96
N PRO A 101 3.29 0.18 14.10
CA PRO A 101 2.00 -0.50 14.12
C PRO A 101 0.96 0.20 13.23
N LEU A 102 0.21 -0.59 12.46
CA LEU A 102 -0.86 -0.15 11.56
C LEU A 102 -2.17 -0.82 11.98
N SER A 103 -3.21 -0.02 12.25
CA SER A 103 -4.53 -0.57 12.54
C SER A 103 -5.31 -0.91 11.28
N ILE A 104 -6.15 -1.93 11.36
CA ILE A 104 -7.08 -2.32 10.29
C ILE A 104 -8.39 -2.82 10.91
N SER A 105 -9.53 -2.40 10.39
CA SER A 105 -10.81 -2.96 10.85
C SER A 105 -11.00 -4.37 10.32
N GLU A 106 -11.72 -5.24 11.03
CA GLU A 106 -11.94 -6.64 10.59
C GLU A 106 -12.58 -6.70 9.19
N GLY A 107 -13.57 -5.86 8.88
CA GLY A 107 -14.17 -5.83 7.55
C GLY A 107 -13.19 -5.40 6.44
N GLU A 108 -12.30 -4.45 6.71
CA GLU A 108 -11.25 -4.06 5.75
C GLU A 108 -10.16 -5.12 5.62
N LYS A 109 -9.87 -5.84 6.70
CA LYS A 109 -8.91 -6.95 6.70
C LYS A 109 -9.42 -8.10 5.84
N GLU A 110 -10.69 -8.47 6.00
CA GLU A 110 -11.34 -9.49 5.16
C GLU A 110 -11.33 -9.07 3.68
N GLU A 111 -11.77 -7.85 3.37
CA GLU A 111 -11.75 -7.32 1.98
C GLU A 111 -10.34 -7.31 1.40
N LEU A 112 -9.35 -6.87 2.19
CA LEU A 112 -7.96 -6.82 1.76
C LEU A 112 -7.40 -8.21 1.50
N LEU A 113 -7.64 -9.18 2.39
CA LEU A 113 -7.19 -10.56 2.22
C LEU A 113 -7.78 -11.21 0.96
N GLU A 114 -9.06 -10.96 0.66
CA GLU A 114 -9.68 -11.43 -0.58
C GLU A 114 -8.99 -10.83 -1.81
N ILE A 115 -8.72 -9.53 -1.79
CA ILE A 115 -7.98 -8.86 -2.86
C ILE A 115 -6.60 -9.49 -3.03
N LEU A 116 -5.80 -9.56 -1.95
CA LEU A 116 -4.41 -10.01 -2.00
C LEU A 116 -4.26 -11.46 -2.49
N LYS A 117 -5.20 -12.36 -2.14
CA LYS A 117 -5.22 -13.73 -2.68
C LYS A 117 -5.34 -13.77 -4.20
N GLY A 118 -6.05 -12.81 -4.80
CA GLY A 118 -6.16 -12.67 -6.25
C GLY A 118 -4.87 -12.21 -6.94
N TRP A 119 -3.85 -11.79 -6.16
CA TRP A 119 -2.55 -11.33 -6.65
C TRP A 119 -1.40 -12.30 -6.41
N GLU A 120 -1.63 -13.40 -5.69
CA GLU A 120 -0.63 -14.45 -5.52
C GLU A 120 -0.16 -14.95 -6.89
N GLY A 121 1.17 -15.04 -7.09
CA GLY A 121 1.79 -15.42 -8.36
C GLY A 121 1.81 -14.34 -9.44
N CYS A 122 1.23 -13.16 -9.20
CA CYS A 122 1.14 -12.07 -10.18
C CYS A 122 1.99 -10.83 -9.83
N GLY A 123 2.68 -10.84 -8.68
CA GLY A 123 3.40 -9.69 -8.15
C GLY A 123 4.73 -9.42 -8.86
N PHE A 124 5.16 -8.16 -8.89
CA PHE A 124 6.49 -7.81 -9.38
C PHE A 124 7.60 -8.52 -8.61
N SER A 125 7.46 -8.69 -7.29
CA SER A 125 8.45 -9.38 -6.45
C SER A 125 8.73 -10.80 -6.92
N GLU A 126 7.68 -11.56 -7.24
CA GLU A 126 7.77 -12.95 -7.71
C GLU A 126 8.47 -13.03 -9.07
N ILE A 127 8.16 -12.08 -9.96
CA ILE A 127 8.86 -11.97 -11.24
C ILE A 127 10.34 -11.64 -10.99
N ALA A 128 10.62 -10.62 -10.18
CA ALA A 128 11.99 -10.17 -9.91
C ALA A 128 12.84 -11.28 -9.27
N GLU A 129 12.27 -12.04 -8.33
CA GLU A 129 12.93 -13.17 -7.68
C GLU A 129 13.34 -14.25 -8.69
N SER A 130 12.50 -14.51 -9.71
CA SER A 130 12.81 -15.48 -10.77
C SER A 130 14.02 -15.11 -11.65
N TYR A 131 14.45 -13.84 -11.65
CA TYR A 131 15.64 -13.37 -12.37
C TYR A 131 16.90 -13.32 -11.51
N LEU A 132 16.80 -13.58 -10.20
CA LEU A 132 17.96 -13.54 -9.32
C LEU A 132 18.84 -14.79 -9.48
N GLU A 133 20.15 -14.57 -9.47
CA GLU A 133 21.14 -15.65 -9.41
C GLU A 133 21.15 -16.29 -8.03
N GLU A 134 21.44 -17.60 -7.96
CA GLU A 134 21.49 -18.36 -6.71
C GLU A 134 22.44 -17.73 -5.67
N ARG A 135 23.62 -17.25 -6.10
CA ARG A 135 24.58 -16.57 -5.22
C ARG A 135 24.00 -15.32 -4.54
N THR A 136 23.05 -14.65 -5.18
CA THR A 136 22.41 -13.44 -4.66
C THR A 136 21.41 -13.81 -3.58
N LEU A 137 20.61 -14.86 -3.82
CA LEU A 137 19.68 -15.41 -2.84
C LEU A 137 20.42 -15.95 -1.62
N ASP A 138 21.56 -16.60 -1.81
CA ASP A 138 22.40 -17.09 -0.71
C ASP A 138 23.00 -15.95 0.11
N ALA A 139 23.47 -14.88 -0.55
CA ALA A 139 23.99 -13.70 0.13
C ALA A 139 22.91 -12.97 0.95
N GLU A 140 21.67 -12.91 0.44
CA GLU A 140 20.54 -12.36 1.19
C GLU A 140 20.19 -13.22 2.41
N LYS A 141 20.07 -14.54 2.24
CA LYS A 141 19.82 -15.48 3.35
C LYS A 141 20.92 -15.42 4.42
N ALA A 142 22.15 -15.16 4.01
CA ALA A 142 23.29 -14.99 4.91
C ALA A 142 23.32 -13.61 5.60
N GLY A 143 22.39 -12.70 5.28
CA GLY A 143 22.32 -11.35 5.85
C GLY A 143 23.43 -10.42 5.36
N VAL A 144 24.09 -10.73 4.25
CA VAL A 144 25.17 -9.91 3.66
C VAL A 144 24.59 -8.73 2.88
N LEU A 145 23.45 -8.94 2.22
CA LEU A 145 22.72 -7.93 1.47
C LEU A 145 21.20 -8.12 1.62
N THR A 146 20.42 -7.18 1.14
CA THR A 146 18.97 -7.36 0.91
C THR A 146 18.63 -6.86 -0.49
N VAL A 147 17.79 -7.60 -1.21
CA VAL A 147 17.24 -7.20 -2.52
C VAL A 147 15.81 -6.66 -2.40
N ALA A 148 15.27 -6.57 -1.17
CA ALA A 148 13.99 -5.95 -0.84
C ALA A 148 12.82 -6.43 -1.71
N LEU A 149 12.79 -7.74 -1.99
CA LEU A 149 11.68 -8.40 -2.69
C LEU A 149 10.60 -8.91 -1.73
N GLU A 150 10.94 -9.08 -0.44
CA GLU A 150 10.04 -9.26 0.70
C GLU A 150 10.55 -8.51 1.93
#